data_AF-A0A1M5EN02-F1
#
_entry.id   AF-A0A1M5EN02-F1
#
_cell.length_a   1.000
_cell.length_b   1.000
_cell.length_c   1.000
_cell.angle_alpha   90.00
_cell.angle_beta   90.00
_cell.angle_gamma   90.00
#
_symmetry.space_group_name_H-M   'P 1'
#
loop_
_entity.id
_entity.type
_entity.pdbx_description
1 polymer ?
#
loop_
_entity_poly.entity_id
_entity_poly.type
_entity_poly.pdbx_seq_one_letter_code
_entity_poly.pdbx_strand_id
1 'polypeptide(L)'
;MNDITTRFLDTYKYLLAEKIIENPKNFANELNVSTSLITEICKKRTNAGITPIQNLLKRYNEIDANWLLTGEGSMLKANNTETNTNYKELADARLEIIDLKNEIIELLKRELTELKGTKTK
;
A
#
# COMPACT_ATOMS: atom_id res chain seq x y z
N MET A 1 10.24 -21.88 -18.94
CA MET A 1 9.26 -20.84 -18.58
C MET A 1 10.01 -19.53 -18.48
N ASN A 2 9.46 -18.43 -18.98
CA ASN A 2 10.15 -17.14 -18.94
C ASN A 2 10.01 -16.48 -17.55
N ASP A 3 10.90 -15.53 -17.25
CA ASP A 3 10.95 -14.87 -15.93
C ASP A 3 9.66 -14.11 -15.61
N ILE A 4 9.01 -13.53 -16.63
CA ILE A 4 7.72 -12.84 -16.49
C ILE A 4 6.63 -13.80 -16.00
N THR A 5 6.57 -15.02 -16.55
CA THR A 5 5.59 -16.02 -16.12
C THR A 5 5.91 -16.51 -14.70
N THR A 6 7.18 -16.66 -14.35
CA THR A 6 7.58 -16.99 -12.98
C THR A 6 7.05 -15.95 -12.00
N ARG A 7 7.25 -14.66 -12.29
CA ARG A 7 6.74 -13.55 -11.46
C ARG A 7 5.22 -13.46 -11.44
N PHE A 8 4.55 -13.71 -12.56
CA PHE A 8 3.09 -13.84 -12.61
C PHE A 8 2.58 -14.94 -11.67
N LEU A 9 3.26 -16.09 -11.64
CA LEU A 9 2.94 -17.18 -10.71
C LEU A 9 3.25 -16.82 -9.26
N ASP A 10 4.29 -16.02 -9.01
CA ASP A 10 4.59 -15.56 -7.66
C ASP A 10 3.54 -14.58 -7.15
N THR A 11 3.04 -13.68 -7.99
CA THR A 11 1.87 -12.85 -7.67
C THR A 11 0.65 -13.72 -7.38
N TYR A 12 0.36 -14.73 -8.20
CA TYR A 12 -0.74 -15.66 -7.94
C TYR A 12 -0.63 -16.35 -6.58
N LYS A 13 0.56 -16.84 -6.21
CA LYS A 13 0.79 -17.47 -4.89
C LYS A 13 0.59 -16.49 -3.75
N TYR A 14 1.08 -15.26 -3.90
CA TYR A 14 0.87 -14.19 -2.92
C TYR A 14 -0.63 -13.93 -2.70
N LEU A 15 -1.39 -13.73 -3.78
CA LEU A 15 -2.84 -13.48 -3.70
C LEU A 15 -3.60 -14.63 -3.03
N LEU A 16 -3.18 -15.89 -3.26
CA LEU A 16 -3.73 -17.06 -2.55
C LEU A 16 -3.40 -17.04 -1.06
N ALA A 17 -2.15 -16.73 -0.71
CA ALA A 17 -1.68 -16.72 0.68
C ALA A 17 -2.40 -15.64 1.51
N GLU A 18 -2.60 -14.46 0.92
CA GLU A 18 -3.36 -13.35 1.51
C GLU A 18 -4.88 -13.56 1.45
N LYS A 19 -5.35 -14.68 0.89
CA LYS A 19 -6.78 -15.00 0.72
C LYS A 19 -7.56 -13.95 -0.08
N ILE A 20 -6.88 -13.20 -0.95
CA ILE A 20 -7.47 -12.27 -1.91
C ILE A 20 -8.17 -13.05 -3.03
N ILE A 21 -7.63 -14.23 -3.35
CA ILE A 21 -8.23 -15.20 -4.26
C ILE A 21 -8.30 -16.57 -3.60
N GLU A 22 -9.24 -17.40 -4.01
CA GLU A 22 -9.48 -18.71 -3.38
C GLU A 22 -8.87 -19.89 -4.14
N ASN A 23 -8.86 -19.83 -5.48
CA ASN A 23 -8.50 -20.95 -6.34
C ASN A 23 -8.23 -20.48 -7.79
N PRO A 24 -7.65 -21.33 -8.67
CA PRO A 24 -7.35 -20.96 -10.07
C PRO A 24 -8.58 -20.47 -10.86
N LYS A 25 -9.77 -20.99 -10.56
CA LYS A 25 -11.01 -20.59 -11.24
C LYS A 25 -11.42 -19.17 -10.86
N ASN A 26 -11.40 -18.85 -9.57
CA ASN A 26 -11.65 -17.50 -9.08
C ASN A 26 -10.61 -16.51 -9.66
N PHE A 27 -9.32 -16.85 -9.67
CA PHE A 27 -8.29 -16.00 -10.30
C PHE A 27 -8.52 -15.76 -11.79
N ALA A 28 -8.94 -16.79 -12.54
CA ALA A 28 -9.26 -16.63 -13.96
C ALA A 28 -10.43 -15.66 -14.18
N ASN A 29 -11.46 -15.74 -13.35
CA ASN A 29 -12.61 -14.84 -13.40
C ASN A 29 -12.20 -13.39 -13.08
N GLU A 30 -11.40 -13.18 -12.03
CA GLU A 30 -10.86 -11.88 -11.62
C GLU A 30 -10.03 -11.22 -12.74
N LEU A 31 -9.26 -12.02 -13.47
CA LEU A 31 -8.48 -11.57 -14.61
C LEU A 31 -9.26 -11.53 -15.94
N ASN A 32 -10.54 -11.88 -15.95
CA ASN A 32 -11.37 -11.98 -17.16
C ASN A 32 -10.70 -12.82 -18.28
N VAL A 33 -10.19 -13.99 -17.92
CA VAL A 33 -9.59 -14.97 -18.86
C VAL A 33 -10.16 -16.37 -18.61
N SER A 34 -9.90 -17.29 -19.53
CA SER A 34 -10.40 -18.66 -19.37
C SER A 34 -9.69 -19.41 -18.22
N THR A 35 -10.46 -20.19 -17.46
CA THR A 35 -9.91 -21.05 -16.40
C THR A 35 -8.88 -22.04 -16.94
N SER A 36 -9.08 -22.54 -18.16
CA SER A 36 -8.11 -23.42 -18.83
C SER A 36 -6.76 -22.76 -19.03
N LEU A 37 -6.73 -21.48 -19.45
CA LEU A 37 -5.48 -20.73 -19.62
C LEU A 37 -4.72 -20.62 -18.30
N ILE A 38 -5.39 -20.17 -17.23
CA ILE A 38 -4.76 -20.07 -15.90
C ILE A 38 -4.26 -21.43 -15.42
N THR A 39 -5.04 -22.49 -15.61
CA THR A 39 -4.65 -23.85 -15.22
C THR A 39 -3.38 -24.31 -15.93
N GLU A 40 -3.27 -24.05 -17.23
CA GLU A 40 -2.09 -24.40 -18.02
C GLU A 40 -0.86 -23.58 -17.61
N ILE A 41 -1.04 -22.29 -17.28
CA ILE A 41 0.03 -21.44 -16.73
C ILE A 41 0.49 -21.97 -15.37
N CYS A 42 -0.43 -22.27 -14.44
CA CYS A 42 -0.14 -22.83 -13.12
C CYS A 42 0.59 -24.19 -13.20
N LYS A 43 0.23 -25.02 -14.19
CA LYS A 43 0.90 -26.30 -14.49
C LYS A 43 2.21 -26.13 -15.26
N LYS A 44 2.65 -24.89 -15.51
CA LYS A 44 3.88 -24.54 -16.23
C LYS A 44 3.93 -25.03 -17.68
N ARG A 45 2.76 -25.26 -18.30
CA ARG A 45 2.63 -25.77 -19.67
C ARG A 45 2.59 -24.66 -20.71
N THR A 46 2.21 -23.45 -20.31
CA THR A 46 2.22 -22.26 -21.16
C THR A 46 2.74 -21.05 -20.39
N ASN A 47 3.33 -20.09 -21.11
CA ASN A 47 3.75 -18.82 -20.52
C ASN A 47 2.54 -17.89 -20.34
N ALA A 48 2.62 -16.98 -19.38
CA ALA A 48 1.67 -15.89 -19.26
C ALA A 48 1.85 -14.92 -20.44
N GLY A 49 0.80 -14.79 -21.25
CA GLY A 49 0.75 -13.82 -22.35
C GLY A 49 0.44 -12.40 -21.87
N ILE A 50 0.47 -11.45 -22.80
CA ILE A 50 0.23 -10.03 -22.50
C ILE A 50 -1.15 -9.78 -21.87
N THR A 51 -2.19 -10.49 -22.30
CA THR A 51 -3.56 -10.29 -21.82
C THR A 51 -3.73 -10.62 -20.33
N PRO A 52 -3.35 -11.82 -19.82
CA PRO A 52 -3.34 -12.08 -18.37
C PRO A 52 -2.51 -11.07 -17.56
N ILE A 53 -1.34 -10.69 -18.07
CA ILE A 53 -0.44 -9.73 -17.40
C ILE A 53 -1.09 -8.35 -17.27
N GLN A 54 -1.64 -7.83 -18.37
CA GLN A 54 -2.30 -6.52 -18.37
C GLN A 54 -3.53 -6.53 -17.45
N ASN A 55 -4.33 -7.60 -17.47
CA ASN A 55 -5.51 -7.71 -16.62
C ASN A 55 -5.13 -7.80 -15.15
N LEU A 56 -4.03 -8.50 -14.82
CA LEU A 56 -3.50 -8.58 -13.46
C LEU A 56 -3.09 -7.20 -12.95
N LEU A 57 -2.30 -6.45 -13.72
CA LEU A 57 -1.86 -5.11 -13.32
C LEU A 57 -3.00 -4.09 -13.21
N LYS A 58 -4.09 -4.27 -13.97
CA LYS A 58 -5.31 -3.46 -13.86
C LYS A 58 -6.13 -3.82 -12.63
N ARG A 59 -6.20 -5.11 -12.28
CA ARG A 59 -7.02 -5.61 -11.18
C ARG A 59 -6.37 -5.37 -9.83
N TYR A 60 -5.07 -5.62 -9.73
CA TYR A 60 -4.28 -5.54 -8.51
C TYR A 60 -3.30 -4.36 -8.63
N ASN A 61 -3.78 -3.17 -8.25
CA ASN A 61 -3.04 -1.93 -8.39
C ASN A 61 -1.79 -1.86 -7.49
N GLU A 62 -1.75 -2.69 -6.45
CA GLU A 62 -0.66 -2.85 -5.50
C GLU A 62 0.53 -3.58 -6.12
N ILE A 63 0.35 -4.31 -7.23
CA ILE A 63 1.43 -5.02 -7.92
C ILE A 63 2.20 -4.05 -8.80
N ASP A 64 3.52 -4.05 -8.65
CA ASP A 64 4.42 -3.22 -9.43
C ASP A 64 4.67 -3.78 -10.83
N ALA A 65 4.45 -2.93 -11.85
CA ALA A 65 4.60 -3.32 -13.24
C ALA A 65 6.07 -3.45 -13.66
N ASN A 66 6.97 -2.62 -13.08
CA ASN A 66 8.40 -2.72 -13.37
C ASN A 66 8.91 -4.06 -12.84
N TRP A 67 8.63 -4.39 -11.58
CA TRP A 67 8.99 -5.68 -11.01
C TRP A 67 8.42 -6.85 -11.83
N LEU A 68 7.15 -6.82 -12.22
CA LEU A 68 6.55 -7.93 -12.97
C LEU A 68 7.22 -8.13 -14.34
N LEU A 69 7.55 -7.04 -15.04
CA LEU A 69 8.08 -7.09 -16.41
C LEU A 69 9.60 -7.26 -16.46
N THR A 70 10.35 -6.56 -15.62
CA THR A 70 11.82 -6.52 -15.64
C THR A 70 12.45 -7.35 -14.52
N GLY A 71 11.74 -7.55 -13.40
CA GLY A 71 12.27 -8.19 -12.20
C GLY A 71 12.98 -7.22 -11.26
N GLU A 72 13.00 -5.93 -11.57
CA GLU A 72 13.65 -4.89 -10.77
C GLU A 72 12.71 -4.35 -9.68
N GLY A 73 13.25 -4.11 -8.48
CA GLY A 73 12.48 -3.60 -7.36
C GLY A 73 11.70 -4.68 -6.62
N SER A 74 10.53 -4.30 -6.09
CA SER A 74 9.69 -5.15 -5.22
C SER A 74 8.36 -5.47 -5.89
N MET A 75 7.80 -6.65 -5.60
CA MET A 75 6.49 -7.08 -6.14
C MET A 75 5.37 -6.10 -5.79
N LEU A 76 5.34 -5.66 -4.54
CA LEU A 76 4.37 -4.70 -4.07
C LEU A 76 4.94 -3.30 -4.24
N LYS A 77 4.13 -2.41 -4.79
CA LYS A 77 4.41 -0.98 -4.74
C LYS A 77 4.56 -0.60 -3.28
N ALA A 78 5.62 0.14 -2.96
CA ALA A 78 5.64 0.85 -1.70
C ALA A 78 4.38 1.71 -1.67
N ASN A 79 3.52 1.48 -0.68
CA ASN A 79 2.39 2.35 -0.43
C ASN A 79 2.98 3.72 -0.09
N ASN A 80 3.27 4.52 -1.11
CA ASN A 80 3.09 5.94 -1.00
C ASN A 80 1.59 6.08 -0.80
N THR A 81 1.15 5.98 0.45
CA THR A 81 0.06 6.81 0.95
C THR A 81 0.47 8.26 0.75
N GLU A 82 0.62 8.68 -0.50
CA GLU A 82 0.15 9.98 -0.93
C GLU A 82 -1.37 9.86 -0.88
N THR A 83 -1.89 9.82 0.35
CA THR A 83 -3.16 10.47 0.59
C THR A 83 -3.03 11.82 -0.11
N ASN A 84 -4.02 12.13 -0.94
CA ASN A 84 -4.33 13.50 -1.38
C ASN A 84 -4.70 14.33 -0.12
N THR A 85 -3.86 14.29 0.92
CA THR A 85 -3.92 15.17 2.05
C THR A 85 -3.54 16.51 1.47
N ASN A 86 -4.53 17.38 1.35
CA ASN A 86 -4.29 18.79 1.13
C ASN A 86 -3.41 19.26 2.31
N TYR A 87 -2.10 19.21 2.13
CA TYR A 87 -1.12 19.49 3.19
C TYR A 87 -1.30 20.90 3.75
N LYS A 88 -1.90 21.79 2.96
CA LYS A 88 -2.33 23.12 3.38
C LYS A 88 -3.44 23.06 4.42
N GLU A 89 -4.51 22.31 4.16
CA GLU A 89 -5.64 22.16 5.10
C GLU A 89 -5.23 21.48 6.41
N LEU A 90 -4.32 20.49 6.33
CA LEU A 90 -3.75 19.87 7.52
C LEU A 90 -2.81 20.81 8.29
N ALA A 91 -2.04 21.65 7.60
CA ALA A 91 -1.18 22.65 8.23
C ALA A 91 -2.02 23.75 8.90
N ASP A 92 -3.07 24.22 8.25
CA ASP A 92 -3.99 25.23 8.75
C ASP A 92 -4.68 24.74 10.04
N ALA A 93 -5.21 23.51 10.04
CA ALA A 93 -5.79 22.90 11.24
C ALA A 93 -4.77 22.69 12.37
N ARG A 94 -3.49 22.43 12.04
CA ARG A 94 -2.42 22.27 13.03
C ARG A 94 -1.96 23.60 13.62
N LEU A 95 -2.03 24.70 12.88
CA LEU A 95 -1.65 26.03 13.37
C LEU A 95 -2.54 26.46 14.54
N GLU A 96 -3.86 26.29 14.42
CA GLU A 96 -4.81 26.61 15.49
C GLU A 96 -4.52 25.82 16.78
N ILE A 97 -4.20 24.53 16.64
CA ILE A 97 -3.83 23.68 17.78
C ILE A 97 -2.51 24.11 18.41
N ILE A 98 -1.54 24.57 17.61
CA ILE A 98 -0.24 25.05 18.10
C ILE A 98 -0.43 26.34 18.91
N ASP A 99 -1.27 27.25 18.45
CA ASP A 99 -1.54 28.51 19.15
C ASP A 99 -2.20 28.26 20.50
N LEU A 100 -3.22 27.40 20.55
CA LEU A 100 -3.85 26.99 21.81
C LEU A 100 -2.85 26.31 22.77
N LYS A 101 -1.96 25.46 22.24
CA LYS A 101 -0.92 24.83 23.06
C LYS A 101 0.07 25.85 23.61
N ASN A 102 0.44 26.86 22.83
CA ASN A 102 1.34 27.92 23.27
C ASN A 102 0.71 28.75 24.39
N GLU A 103 -0.57 29.09 24.30
CA GLU A 103 -1.31 29.78 25.36
C GLU A 103 -1.32 28.97 26.67
N ILE A 104 -1.64 27.68 26.58
CA ILE A 104 -1.64 26.77 27.75
C ILE A 104 -0.24 26.68 28.36
N ILE A 105 0.81 26.58 27.53
CA ILE A 105 2.19 26.55 28.01
C ILE A 105 2.54 27.82 28.79
N GLU A 106 2.12 28.99 28.33
CA GLU A 106 2.36 30.25 29.03
C GLU A 106 1.61 30.34 30.37
N LEU A 107 0.37 29.85 30.43
CA LEU A 107 -0.38 29.77 31.69
C LEU A 107 0.32 28.85 32.69
N LEU A 108 0.71 27.65 32.26
CA LEU A 108 1.41 26.68 33.11
C LEU A 108 2.77 27.22 33.60
N LYS A 109 3.50 27.96 32.76
CA LYS A 109 4.76 28.62 33.17
C LYS A 109 4.53 29.65 34.28
N ARG A 110 3.45 30.44 34.19
CA ARG A 110 3.10 31.43 35.22
C ARG A 110 2.77 30.76 36.54
N GLU A 111 1.91 29.74 36.52
CA GLU A 111 1.51 28.99 37.72
C GLU A 111 2.72 28.33 38.40
N LEU A 112 3.62 27.72 37.63
CA LEU A 112 4.87 27.16 38.16
C LEU A 112 5.78 28.22 38.81
N THR A 113 5.75 29.46 38.31
CA THR A 113 6.54 30.56 38.86
C THR A 113 5.96 31.02 40.21
N GLU A 114 4.63 31.12 40.31
CA GLU A 114 3.93 31.48 41.55
C GLU A 114 4.07 30.38 42.64
N LEU A 115 3.97 29.11 42.25
CA LEU A 115 4.15 27.96 43.15
C LEU A 115 5.59 27.80 43.65
N LYS A 116 6.59 28.23 42.87
CA LYS A 116 8.00 28.28 43.32
C LYS A 116 8.26 29.48 44.24
N GLY A 117 7.64 30.63 43.97
CA GLY A 117 7.77 31.83 44.81
C GLY A 117 7.15 31.66 46.21
N THR A 118 6.08 30.88 46.33
CA THR A 118 5.39 30.60 47.61
C THR A 118 6.10 29.59 48.51
N LYS A 119 6.96 28.72 47.96
CA LYS A 119 7.75 27.74 48.74
C LYS A 119 9.05 28.31 49.35
N THR A 120 9.36 29.59 49.10
CA THR A 120 10.61 30.25 49.57
C THR A 120 10.35 31.31 50.66
N LYS A 121 9.16 31.31 51.27
CA LYS A 121 8.84 32.11 52.46
C LYS A 121 8.55 31.21 53.65
#